data_AF-A0A929FFW6-F1
#
_entry.id   AF-A0A929FFW6-F1
#
_cell.length_a   1.000
_cell.length_b   1.000
_cell.length_c   1.000
_cell.angle_alpha   90.00
_cell.angle_beta   90.00
_cell.angle_gamma   90.00
#
_symmetry.space_group_name_H-M   'P 1'
#
loop_
_entity.id
_entity.type
_entity.pdbx_description
1 polymer ?
#
loop_
_entity_poly.entity_id
_entity_poly.type
_entity_poly.pdbx_seq_one_letter_code
_entity_poly.pdbx_strand_id
1 'polypeptide(L)'
;MNASHTHFQSANACFRRSDHARWHRQQSKRHILRSQLGFSKPETSRPEVCEGCIHYHGIAYGYGDQRSLLICGFHPLGWLGELCPDWCGEP
;
A
#
# COMPACT_ATOMS: atom_id res chain seq x y z
N MET A 1 -15.39 37.55 17.87
CA MET A 1 -15.18 36.14 17.46
C MET A 1 -16.54 35.51 17.22
N ASN A 2 -16.80 35.00 16.01
CA ASN A 2 -18.16 34.74 15.52
C ASN A 2 -18.62 33.32 15.90
N ALA A 3 -19.54 33.21 16.86
CA ALA A 3 -20.00 31.94 17.44
C ALA A 3 -20.55 30.95 16.39
N SER A 4 -21.08 31.45 15.28
CA SER A 4 -21.58 30.61 14.19
C SER A 4 -20.48 29.76 13.54
N HIS A 5 -19.26 30.30 13.40
CA HIS A 5 -18.13 29.56 12.80
C HIS A 5 -17.68 28.39 13.68
N THR A 6 -17.76 28.51 15.00
CA THR A 6 -17.36 27.44 15.93
C THR A 6 -18.34 26.26 15.94
N HIS A 7 -19.64 26.51 15.71
CA HIS A 7 -20.63 25.45 15.58
C HIS A 7 -20.43 24.59 14.32
N PHE A 8 -20.19 25.21 13.16
CA PHE A 8 -19.92 24.47 11.92
C PHE A 8 -18.63 23.64 12.01
N GLN A 9 -17.58 24.18 12.64
CA GLN A 9 -16.33 23.45 12.87
C GLN A 9 -16.53 22.22 13.77
N SER A 10 -17.31 22.36 14.84
CA SER A 10 -17.64 21.25 15.74
C SER A 10 -18.46 20.16 15.05
N ALA A 11 -19.47 20.54 14.27
CA ALA A 11 -20.26 19.61 13.46
C ALA A 11 -19.39 18.86 12.45
N ASN A 12 -18.53 19.56 11.71
CA ASN A 12 -17.58 18.96 10.77
C ASN A 12 -16.61 17.99 11.46
N ALA A 13 -16.11 18.32 12.65
CA ALA A 13 -15.27 17.42 13.44
C ALA A 13 -16.03 16.15 13.86
N CYS A 14 -17.31 16.27 14.24
CA CYS A 14 -18.16 15.13 14.55
C CYS A 14 -18.36 14.20 13.35
N PHE A 15 -18.68 14.76 12.18
CA PHE A 15 -18.83 13.99 10.94
C PHE A 15 -17.52 13.29 10.57
N ARG A 16 -16.39 13.99 10.58
CA ARG A 16 -15.06 13.39 10.30
C ARG A 16 -14.73 12.24 11.25
N ARG A 17 -14.99 12.39 12.55
CA ARG A 17 -14.80 11.30 13.53
C ARG A 17 -15.69 10.09 13.24
N SER A 18 -16.95 10.34 12.88
CA SER A 18 -17.91 9.29 12.55
C SER A 18 -17.52 8.54 11.28
N ASP A 19 -17.09 9.26 10.25
CA ASP A 19 -16.60 8.72 8.98
C ASP A 19 -15.33 7.89 9.20
N HIS A 20 -14.38 8.39 9.99
CA HIS A 20 -13.18 7.67 10.37
C HIS A 20 -13.51 6.37 11.11
N ALA A 21 -14.40 6.42 12.12
CA ALA A 21 -14.83 5.23 12.83
C ALA A 21 -15.54 4.21 11.91
N ARG A 22 -16.35 4.69 10.95
CA ARG A 22 -16.99 3.83 9.93
C ARG A 22 -15.94 3.18 9.03
N TRP A 23 -14.96 3.94 8.55
CA TRP A 23 -13.86 3.44 7.73
C TRP A 23 -13.07 2.34 8.47
N HIS A 24 -12.69 2.57 9.73
CA HIS A 24 -11.98 1.58 10.56
C HIS A 24 -12.77 0.28 10.75
N ARG A 25 -14.07 0.37 11.03
CA ARG A 25 -14.96 -0.80 11.13
C ARG A 25 -15.02 -1.58 9.80
N GLN A 26 -15.11 -0.88 8.67
CA GLN A 26 -15.11 -1.51 7.36
C GLN A 26 -13.79 -2.21 7.06
N GLN A 27 -12.64 -1.59 7.34
CA GLN A 27 -11.32 -2.21 7.16
C GLN A 27 -11.17 -3.47 8.03
N SER A 28 -11.57 -3.40 9.30
CA SER A 28 -11.53 -4.56 10.21
C SER A 28 -12.37 -5.73 9.71
N LYS A 29 -13.61 -5.46 9.25
CA LYS A 29 -14.49 -6.49 8.67
C LYS A 29 -13.88 -7.11 7.41
N ARG A 30 -13.27 -6.30 6.54
CA ARG A 30 -12.59 -6.78 5.33
C ARG A 30 -11.39 -7.67 5.69
N HIS A 31 -10.60 -7.29 6.69
CA HIS A 31 -9.47 -8.08 7.15
C HIS A 31 -9.92 -9.46 7.66
N ILE A 32 -10.96 -9.52 8.50
CA ILE A 32 -11.53 -10.78 9.02
C ILE A 32 -12.06 -11.67 7.88
N LEU A 33 -12.81 -11.10 6.94
CA LEU A 33 -13.36 -11.87 5.81
C LEU A 33 -12.24 -12.42 4.92
N ARG A 34 -11.20 -11.62 4.67
CA ARG A 34 -10.02 -12.06 3.89
C ARG A 34 -9.29 -13.21 4.58
N SER A 35 -9.06 -13.13 5.89
CA SER A 35 -8.36 -14.20 6.62
C SER A 35 -9.14 -15.51 6.64
N GLN A 36 -10.48 -15.46 6.76
CA GLN A 36 -11.33 -16.66 6.72
C GLN A 36 -11.27 -17.40 5.38
N LEU A 37 -11.03 -16.67 4.29
CA LEU A 37 -10.90 -17.21 2.95
C LEU A 37 -9.47 -17.61 2.58
N GLY A 38 -8.52 -17.53 3.52
CA GLY A 38 -7.11 -17.84 3.29
C GLY A 38 -6.29 -16.70 2.67
N PHE A 39 -6.86 -15.51 2.48
CA PHE A 39 -6.16 -14.33 1.96
C PHE A 39 -5.52 -13.52 3.11
N SER A 40 -4.61 -14.15 3.85
CA SER A 40 -3.94 -13.54 5.02
C SER A 40 -2.88 -12.49 4.63
N LYS A 41 -2.16 -12.70 3.52
CA LYS A 41 -1.16 -11.74 3.02
C LYS A 41 -1.85 -10.66 2.17
N PRO A 42 -1.52 -9.37 2.36
CA PRO A 42 -1.90 -8.36 1.37
C PRO A 42 -1.17 -8.65 0.06
N GLU A 43 -1.86 -8.53 -1.07
CA GLU A 43 -1.22 -8.57 -2.39
C GLU A 43 -0.23 -7.39 -2.47
N THR A 44 1.05 -7.68 -2.35
CA THR A 44 2.10 -6.66 -2.45
C THR A 44 2.42 -6.44 -3.91
N SER A 45 2.50 -5.18 -4.34
CA SER A 45 3.07 -4.84 -5.65
C SER A 45 4.57 -5.13 -5.74
N ARG A 46 5.18 -5.47 -4.60
CA ARG A 46 6.58 -5.87 -4.47
C ARG A 46 6.67 -7.39 -4.54
N PRO A 47 7.46 -7.95 -5.49
CA PRO A 47 7.77 -9.36 -5.51
C PRO A 47 8.51 -9.81 -4.25
N GLU A 48 8.30 -11.05 -3.83
CA GLU A 48 8.90 -11.61 -2.61
C GLU A 48 10.42 -11.59 -2.65
N VAL A 49 11.03 -11.88 -3.80
CA VAL A 49 12.49 -11.86 -4.00
C VAL A 49 13.10 -10.48 -3.80
N CYS A 50 12.29 -9.42 -3.88
CA CYS A 50 12.72 -8.06 -3.67
C CYS A 50 12.42 -7.56 -2.26
N GLU A 51 11.73 -8.31 -1.38
CA GLU A 51 11.47 -7.88 0.00
C GLU A 51 12.81 -7.62 0.73
N GLY A 52 12.98 -6.42 1.31
CA GLY A 52 14.24 -6.03 1.97
C GLY A 52 15.38 -5.56 1.04
N CYS A 53 15.24 -5.65 -0.28
CA CYS A 53 16.24 -5.11 -1.22
C CYS A 53 16.33 -3.57 -1.12
N ILE A 54 17.54 -3.03 -0.93
CA ILE A 54 17.81 -1.58 -0.88
C ILE A 54 17.74 -0.92 -2.27
N HIS A 55 17.82 -1.73 -3.33
CA HIS A 55 17.82 -1.33 -4.73
C HIS A 55 16.46 -1.51 -5.43
N TYR A 56 15.40 -1.78 -4.65
CA TYR A 56 14.04 -1.89 -5.17
C TYR A 56 13.55 -0.55 -5.73
N HIS A 57 13.11 -0.56 -6.99
CA HIS A 57 12.63 0.64 -7.70
C HIS A 57 11.11 0.75 -7.66
N GLY A 58 10.39 -0.27 -8.13
CA GLY A 58 8.93 -0.38 -8.00
C GLY A 58 8.10 0.66 -8.77
N ILE A 59 8.68 1.35 -9.76
CA ILE A 59 8.00 2.40 -10.54
C ILE A 59 7.65 1.87 -11.92
N ALA A 60 6.41 2.11 -12.35
CA ALA A 60 5.94 1.75 -13.67
C ALA A 60 5.88 2.97 -14.61
N TYR A 61 6.57 2.84 -15.75
CA TYR A 61 6.78 3.87 -16.78
C TYR A 61 5.88 3.63 -17.99
N GLY A 62 5.60 4.69 -18.75
CA GLY A 62 4.74 4.65 -19.94
C GLY A 62 3.30 5.09 -19.66
N TYR A 63 2.46 5.04 -20.70
CA TYR A 63 1.06 5.49 -20.67
C TYR A 63 0.12 4.41 -21.22
N GLY A 64 -1.12 4.40 -20.71
CA GLY A 64 -2.15 3.45 -21.14
C GLY A 64 -1.75 2.00 -20.89
N ASP A 65 -2.04 1.14 -21.86
CA ASP A 65 -1.82 -0.31 -21.79
C ASP A 65 -0.34 -0.71 -21.99
N GLN A 66 0.53 0.21 -22.43
CA GLN A 66 1.96 -0.05 -22.66
C GLN A 66 2.83 0.24 -21.42
N ARG A 67 2.22 0.24 -20.24
CA ARG A 67 2.91 0.56 -19.00
C ARG A 67 3.85 -0.58 -18.58
N SER A 68 5.13 -0.28 -18.44
CA SER A 68 6.17 -1.24 -18.06
C SER A 68 6.61 -1.00 -16.61
N LEU A 69 6.49 -2.02 -15.76
CA LEU A 69 6.93 -1.97 -14.37
C LEU A 69 8.42 -2.25 -14.27
N LEU A 70 9.20 -1.27 -13.81
CA LEU A 70 10.61 -1.45 -13.51
C LEU A 70 10.76 -1.77 -12.02
N ILE A 71 11.16 -3.01 -11.73
CA ILE A 71 11.18 -3.54 -10.35
C ILE A 71 12.53 -3.31 -9.67
N CYS A 72 13.65 -3.50 -10.36
CA CYS A 72 14.99 -3.26 -9.82
C CYS A 72 15.68 -2.11 -10.58
N GLY A 73 16.39 -1.24 -9.85
CA GLY A 73 17.12 -0.11 -10.42
C GLY A 73 18.52 -0.47 -10.95
N PHE A 74 19.07 -1.61 -10.55
CA PHE A 74 20.46 -2.00 -10.85
C PHE A 74 20.58 -3.23 -11.75
N HIS A 75 19.60 -4.15 -11.71
CA HIS A 75 19.65 -5.38 -12.51
C HIS A 75 18.82 -5.31 -13.80
N PRO A 76 19.41 -5.46 -15.01
CA PRO A 76 18.71 -5.37 -16.29
C PRO A 76 17.63 -6.43 -16.50
N LEU A 77 17.82 -7.62 -15.92
CA LEU A 77 16.86 -8.75 -16.00
C LEU A 77 15.86 -8.75 -14.84
N GLY A 78 15.96 -7.80 -13.91
CA GLY A 78 14.99 -7.60 -12.83
C GLY A 78 14.88 -8.75 -11.82
N TRP A 79 13.63 -9.00 -11.40
CA TRP A 79 13.18 -9.89 -10.32
C TRP A 79 12.75 -11.29 -10.79
N LEU A 80 12.97 -11.62 -12.06
CA LEU A 80 12.43 -12.84 -12.68
C LEU A 80 13.06 -14.15 -12.16
N GLY A 81 14.14 -14.07 -11.38
CA GLY A 81 14.76 -15.22 -10.72
C GLY A 81 14.21 -15.47 -9.31
N GLU A 82 14.64 -16.56 -8.68
CA GLU A 82 14.25 -16.94 -7.31
C GLU A 82 14.92 -16.08 -6.22
N LEU A 83 16.01 -15.38 -6.56
CA LEU A 83 16.81 -14.57 -5.65
C LEU A 83 17.12 -13.22 -6.30
N CYS A 84 17.03 -12.14 -5.53
CA CYS A 84 17.49 -10.83 -5.97
C CYS A 84 19.01 -10.75 -5.79
N PRO A 85 19.79 -10.55 -6.87
CA PRO A 85 21.26 -10.50 -6.79
C PRO A 85 21.77 -9.31 -5.97
N ASP A 86 20.95 -8.26 -5.85
CA ASP A 86 21.26 -7.01 -5.13
C ASP A 86 20.64 -6.99 -3.71
N TRP A 87 20.17 -8.12 -3.21
CA TRP A 87 19.60 -8.22 -1.86
C TRP A 87 20.73 -8.27 -0.81
N CYS A 88 20.92 -7.18 -0.07
CA CYS A 88 21.85 -7.10 1.06
C CYS A 88 21.21 -7.48 2.40
N GLY A 89 20.17 -8.33 2.40
CA GLY A 89 19.59 -8.83 3.64
C GLY A 89 20.57 -9.76 4.33
N GLU A 90 21.03 -9.41 5.54
CA GLU A 90 21.73 -10.37 6.38
C GLU A 90 20.81 -11.58 6.68
N PRO A 91 21.36 -12.80 6.76
CA PRO A 91 20.59 -14.04 6.94
C PRO A 91 19.82 -14.12 8.26
#